data_AF-A0A9Q1B0F7-F1
#
_entry.id   AF-A0A9Q1B0F7-F1
#
_cell.length_a   1.000
_cell.length_b   1.000
_cell.length_c   1.000
_cell.angle_alpha   90.00
_cell.angle_beta   90.00
_cell.angle_gamma   90.00
#
_symmetry.space_group_name_H-M   'P 1'
#
loop_
_entity.id
_entity.type
_entity.pdbx_description
1 polymer ?
#
loop_
_entity_poly.entity_id
_entity_poly.type
_entity_poly.pdbx_seq_one_letter_code
_entity_poly.pdbx_strand_id
1 'polypeptide(L)'
;MREYKGRNLNFSHDPKLPCILVPASAEDSPLIKDLKRGQKPYFYSIMRVYKSKASREMLHRRYVINLQHQHMLGLITEQQAVYYASYLRNSEHYQGTRLGTAPPWKADCRKAQLGLIN
;
A
#
# COMPACT_ATOMS: atom_id res chain seq x y z
N MET A 1 -18.36 -60.77 -6.86
CA MET A 1 -17.82 -59.61 -7.61
C MET A 1 -18.43 -58.35 -7.02
N ARG A 2 -17.61 -57.34 -6.67
CA ARG A 2 -18.03 -56.16 -5.91
C ARG A 2 -18.10 -54.98 -6.89
N GLU A 3 -19.31 -54.62 -7.32
CA GLU A 3 -19.52 -53.48 -8.23
C GLU A 3 -19.36 -52.17 -7.45
N TYR A 4 -18.26 -51.45 -7.71
CA TYR A 4 -18.07 -50.11 -7.19
C TYR A 4 -18.88 -49.12 -8.02
N LYS A 5 -20.10 -48.82 -7.56
CA LYS A 5 -20.94 -47.75 -8.10
C LYS A 5 -20.24 -46.41 -7.86
N GLY A 6 -19.66 -45.86 -8.93
CA GLY A 6 -19.02 -44.55 -8.95
C GLY A 6 -20.00 -43.48 -8.44
N ARG A 7 -19.64 -42.85 -7.32
CA ARG A 7 -20.38 -41.71 -6.80
C ARG A 7 -20.05 -40.52 -7.69
N ASN A 8 -20.99 -40.13 -8.54
CA ASN A 8 -20.95 -38.84 -9.23
C ASN A 8 -20.77 -37.75 -8.17
N LEU A 9 -19.64 -37.05 -8.21
CA LEU A 9 -19.43 -35.85 -7.43
C LEU A 9 -20.40 -34.80 -7.95
N ASN A 10 -21.51 -34.66 -7.23
CA ASN A 10 -22.49 -33.60 -7.42
C ASN A 10 -21.75 -32.26 -7.51
N PHE A 11 -21.99 -31.53 -8.61
CA PHE A 11 -21.53 -30.16 -8.76
C PHE A 11 -22.03 -29.35 -7.55
N SER A 12 -21.09 -28.95 -6.69
CA SER A 12 -21.40 -28.04 -5.59
C SER A 12 -21.82 -26.71 -6.21
N HIS A 13 -23.09 -26.33 -6.03
CA HIS A 13 -23.64 -25.01 -6.37
C HIS A 13 -23.16 -23.93 -5.37
N ASP A 14 -21.89 -23.98 -5.01
CA ASP A 14 -21.30 -22.87 -4.26
C ASP A 14 -21.16 -21.69 -5.23
N PRO A 15 -21.60 -20.48 -4.84
CA PRO A 15 -21.33 -19.30 -5.64
C PRO A 15 -19.80 -19.17 -5.76
N LYS A 16 -19.26 -19.49 -6.94
CA LYS A 16 -17.86 -19.23 -7.26
C LYS A 16 -17.68 -17.72 -7.25
N LEU A 17 -17.27 -17.19 -6.10
CA LEU A 17 -16.79 -15.81 -6.02
C LEU A 17 -15.66 -15.68 -7.05
N PRO A 18 -15.77 -14.74 -8.00
CA PRO A 18 -14.72 -14.52 -8.98
C PRO A 18 -13.42 -14.24 -8.23
N CYS A 19 -12.46 -15.16 -8.32
CA CYS A 19 -11.14 -14.92 -7.76
C CYS A 19 -10.56 -13.72 -8.52
N ILE A 20 -10.28 -12.64 -7.80
CA ILE A 20 -9.63 -11.46 -8.40
C ILE A 20 -8.24 -11.90 -8.85
N LEU A 21 -8.04 -11.99 -10.16
CA LEU A 21 -6.74 -12.33 -10.74
C LEU A 21 -5.89 -11.08 -10.83
N VAL A 22 -4.67 -11.16 -10.29
CA VAL A 22 -3.66 -10.13 -10.45
C VAL A 22 -3.00 -10.37 -11.82
N PRO A 23 -2.99 -9.39 -12.74
CA PRO A 23 -2.26 -9.54 -13.99
C PRO A 23 -0.77 -9.69 -13.73
N ALA A 24 -0.07 -10.49 -14.53
CA ALA A 24 1.39 -10.66 -14.43
C ALA A 24 2.14 -9.32 -14.41
N SER A 25 1.69 -8.32 -15.19
CA SER A 25 2.27 -6.96 -15.20
C SER A 25 2.18 -6.21 -13.87
N ALA A 26 1.24 -6.59 -12.99
CA ALA A 26 1.09 -6.02 -11.66
C ALA A 26 1.77 -6.86 -10.58
N GLU A 27 2.06 -8.14 -10.84
CA GLU A 27 2.69 -9.05 -9.88
C GLU A 27 4.11 -8.60 -9.51
N ASP A 28 4.87 -8.09 -10.48
CA ASP A 28 6.25 -7.63 -10.28
C ASP A 28 6.34 -6.20 -9.72
N SER A 29 5.20 -5.53 -9.53
CA SER A 29 5.23 -4.19 -8.98
C SER A 29 5.82 -4.21 -7.56
N PRO A 30 6.61 -3.20 -7.16
CA PRO A 30 7.24 -3.16 -5.83
C PRO A 30 6.25 -3.30 -4.67
N LEU A 31 4.98 -2.98 -4.91
CA LEU A 31 3.91 -2.99 -3.93
C LEU A 31 3.21 -4.36 -3.80
N ILE A 32 3.33 -5.23 -4.81
CA ILE A 32 2.65 -6.54 -4.87
C ILE A 32 3.62 -7.71 -4.72
N LYS A 33 4.85 -7.59 -5.24
CA LYS A 33 5.78 -8.71 -5.44
C LYS A 33 6.05 -9.53 -4.17
N ASP A 34 6.18 -8.87 -3.03
CA ASP A 34 6.53 -9.47 -1.74
C ASP A 34 5.31 -9.89 -0.90
N LEU A 35 4.09 -9.75 -1.44
CA LEU A 35 2.86 -10.13 -0.75
C LEU A 35 2.56 -11.63 -0.87
N LYS A 36 1.96 -12.21 0.17
CA LYS A 36 1.49 -13.62 0.15
C LYS A 36 0.40 -13.81 -0.90
N ARG A 37 0.24 -15.06 -1.37
CA ARG A 37 -0.74 -15.44 -2.42
C ARG A 37 -2.17 -14.91 -2.16
N GLY A 38 -2.64 -14.90 -0.91
CA GLY A 38 -3.96 -14.36 -0.57
C GLY A 38 -4.02 -12.83 -0.42
N GLN A 39 -2.88 -12.18 -0.14
CA GLN A 39 -2.79 -10.73 0.02
C GLN A 39 -2.73 -10.00 -1.32
N LYS A 40 -2.04 -10.58 -2.31
CA LYS A 40 -1.95 -10.04 -3.69
C LYS A 40 -3.31 -9.66 -4.28
N PRO A 41 -4.32 -10.57 -4.36
CA PRO A 41 -5.62 -10.24 -4.96
C PRO A 41 -6.41 -9.24 -4.13
N TYR A 42 -6.33 -9.31 -2.79
CA TYR A 42 -6.96 -8.34 -1.90
C TYR A 42 -6.42 -6.93 -2.15
N PHE A 43 -5.10 -6.78 -2.12
CA PHE A 43 -4.45 -5.49 -2.29
C PHE A 43 -4.63 -4.94 -3.71
N TYR A 44 -4.51 -5.79 -4.74
CA TYR A 44 -4.78 -5.40 -6.12
C TYR A 44 -6.21 -4.91 -6.32
N SER A 45 -7.20 -5.50 -5.63
CA SER A 45 -8.59 -5.04 -5.71
C SER A 45 -8.76 -3.60 -5.21
N ILE A 46 -8.08 -3.23 -4.11
CA ILE A 46 -8.04 -1.87 -3.58
C ILE A 46 -7.34 -0.93 -4.56
N MET A 47 -6.16 -1.31 -5.07
CA MET A 47 -5.43 -0.49 -6.04
C MET A 47 -6.26 -0.18 -7.27
N ARG A 48 -7.07 -1.14 -7.75
CA ARG A 48 -7.88 -1.01 -8.95
C ARG A 48 -8.95 0.06 -8.82
N VAL A 49 -9.53 0.26 -7.63
CA VAL A 49 -10.50 1.34 -7.34
C VAL A 49 -9.90 2.72 -7.61
N TYR A 50 -8.60 2.88 -7.38
CA TYR A 50 -7.87 4.14 -7.54
C TYR A 50 -7.03 4.20 -8.83
N LYS A 51 -7.39 3.40 -9.85
CA LYS A 51 -6.68 3.39 -11.15
C LYS A 51 -6.90 4.69 -11.94
N SER A 52 -8.07 5.32 -11.81
CA SER A 52 -8.37 6.57 -12.51
C SER A 52 -7.67 7.77 -11.86
N LYS A 53 -7.35 8.80 -12.66
CA LYS A 53 -6.76 10.05 -12.16
C LYS A 53 -7.66 10.71 -11.12
N ALA A 54 -8.95 10.83 -11.40
CA ALA A 54 -9.93 11.43 -10.49
C ALA A 54 -10.01 10.70 -9.14
N SER A 55 -10.03 9.36 -9.16
CA SER A 55 -10.04 8.54 -7.95
C SER A 55 -8.75 8.71 -7.14
N ARG A 56 -7.60 8.82 -7.81
CA ARG A 56 -6.31 9.05 -7.15
C ARG A 56 -6.22 10.45 -6.53
N GLU A 57 -6.69 11.48 -7.21
CA GLU A 57 -6.79 12.84 -6.65
C GLU A 57 -7.70 12.91 -5.43
N MET A 58 -8.84 12.22 -5.46
CA MET A 58 -9.74 12.10 -4.30
C MET A 58 -9.01 11.45 -3.12
N LEU A 59 -8.24 10.40 -3.36
CA LEU A 59 -7.44 9.74 -2.32
C LEU A 59 -6.38 10.68 -1.74
N HIS A 60 -5.68 11.46 -2.58
CA HIS A 60 -4.70 12.45 -2.15
C HIS A 60 -5.34 13.50 -1.23
N ARG A 61 -6.49 14.07 -1.63
CA ARG A 61 -7.23 15.05 -0.81
C ARG A 61 -7.62 14.48 0.53
N ARG A 62 -8.17 13.26 0.56
CA ARG A 62 -8.57 12.59 1.81
C ARG A 62 -7.38 12.32 2.72
N TYR A 63 -6.23 11.94 2.15
CA TYR A 63 -5.02 11.73 2.93
C TYR A 63 -4.51 13.03 3.57
N VAL A 64 -4.52 14.16 2.85
CA VAL A 64 -4.12 15.46 3.42
C VAL A 64 -5.03 15.86 4.58
N ILE A 65 -6.34 15.68 4.45
CA ILE A 65 -7.29 15.95 5.54
C ILE A 65 -6.99 15.05 6.75
N ASN A 66 -6.70 13.76 6.52
CA ASN A 66 -6.34 12.84 7.59
C ASN A 66 -5.03 13.22 8.28
N LEU A 67 -4.02 13.71 7.55
CA LEU A 67 -2.78 14.20 8.15
C LEU A 67 -3.03 15.38 9.09
N GLN A 68 -3.85 16.35 8.66
CA GLN A 68 -4.22 17.50 9.50
C GLN A 68 -4.92 17.03 10.78
N HIS A 69 -5.86 16.09 10.65
CA HIS A 69 -6.57 15.51 11.78
C HIS A 69 -5.63 14.75 12.73
N GLN A 70 -4.73 13.92 12.20
CA GLN A 70 -3.74 13.19 13.00
C GLN A 70 -2.79 14.14 13.74
N HIS A 71 -2.40 15.24 13.11
CA HIS A 71 -1.57 16.26 13.75
C HIS A 71 -2.32 16.96 14.90
N MET A 72 -3.59 17.33 14.67
CA MET A 72 -4.45 17.93 15.70
C MET A 72 -4.64 16.99 16.91
N LEU A 73 -4.73 15.68 16.67
CA LEU A 73 -4.82 14.66 17.72
C LEU A 73 -3.48 14.37 18.41
N GLY A 74 -2.38 15.00 17.98
CA GLY A 74 -1.04 14.73 18.53
C GLY A 74 -0.46 13.36 18.17
N LEU A 75 -1.06 12.65 17.20
CA LEU A 75 -0.58 11.34 16.74
C LEU A 75 0.67 11.47 15.87
N ILE A 76 0.84 12.61 15.22
CA ILE A 76 2.02 12.94 14.40
C ILE A 76 2.51 14.35 14.72
N THR A 77 3.81 14.53 14.58
CA THR A 77 4.46 15.84 14.69
C THR A 77 4.16 16.70 13.46
N GLU A 78 4.27 18.02 13.60
CA GLU A 78 4.14 18.97 12.48
C GLU A 78 5.14 18.65 11.36
N GLN A 79 6.39 18.35 11.71
CA GLN A 79 7.43 17.97 10.75
C GLN A 79 7.05 16.72 9.95
N GLN A 80 6.46 15.72 10.59
CA GLN A 80 5.95 14.53 9.92
C GLN A 80 4.77 14.88 8.99
N ALA A 81 3.82 15.70 9.45
CA ALA A 81 2.68 16.13 8.64
C ALA A 81 3.14 16.87 7.36
N VAL A 82 4.07 17.82 7.49
CA VAL A 82 4.66 18.56 6.38
C VAL A 82 5.44 17.63 5.45
N TYR A 83 6.26 16.73 6.00
CA TYR A 83 7.01 15.74 5.22
C TYR A 83 6.07 14.90 4.34
N TYR A 84 5.02 14.30 4.91
CA TYR A 84 4.10 13.46 4.16
C TYR A 84 3.25 14.25 3.15
N ALA A 85 2.83 15.48 3.49
CA ALA A 85 2.14 16.35 2.54
C ALA A 85 3.03 16.72 1.33
N SER A 86 4.31 17.02 1.58
CA SER A 86 5.28 17.32 0.52
C SER A 86 5.59 16.10 -0.35
N TYR A 87 5.65 14.90 0.24
CA TYR A 87 5.83 13.64 -0.48
C TYR A 87 4.71 13.42 -1.50
N LEU A 88 3.45 13.69 -1.12
CA LEU A 88 2.32 13.58 -2.04
C LEU A 88 2.40 14.58 -3.18
N ARG A 89 2.70 15.85 -2.90
CA ARG A 89 2.84 16.90 -3.92
C ARG A 89 3.92 16.55 -4.95
N ASN A 90 5.02 15.96 -4.49
CA ASN A 90 6.12 15.57 -5.34
C ASN A 90 5.82 14.28 -6.11
N SER A 91 4.98 13.37 -5.59
CA SER A 91 4.67 12.09 -6.23
C SER A 91 4.02 12.22 -7.61
N GLU A 92 3.36 13.35 -7.91
CA GLU A 92 2.76 13.63 -9.21
C GLU A 92 3.80 13.97 -10.30
N HIS A 93 5.05 14.29 -9.90
CA HIS A 93 6.16 14.64 -10.80
C HIS A 93 7.23 13.55 -10.96
N TYR A 94 7.03 12.35 -10.40
CA TYR A 94 8.09 11.33 -10.34
C TYR A 94 8.16 10.46 -11.61
N GLN A 95 8.91 10.97 -12.59
CA GLN A 95 9.82 10.17 -13.40
C GLN A 95 11.13 10.00 -12.61
N GLY A 96 11.33 8.84 -11.98
CA GLY A 96 12.67 8.24 -11.82
C GLY A 96 13.70 8.75 -10.80
N THR A 97 13.47 9.74 -9.94
CA THR A 97 14.59 10.27 -9.09
C THR A 97 14.34 10.11 -7.60
N ARG A 98 14.93 9.11 -6.93
CA ARG A 98 14.81 8.87 -5.46
C ARG A 98 14.88 10.18 -4.64
N LEU A 99 13.81 10.48 -3.87
CA LEU A 99 13.76 11.58 -2.91
C LEU A 99 14.93 11.45 -1.92
N GLY A 100 15.86 12.40 -1.95
CA GLY A 100 17.06 12.45 -1.11
C GLY A 100 16.83 12.84 0.35
N THR A 101 15.58 13.11 0.76
CA THR A 101 15.28 13.52 2.14
C THR A 101 14.80 12.32 2.94
N ALA A 102 15.63 11.84 3.86
CA ALA A 102 15.28 10.76 4.76
C ALA A 102 14.05 11.15 5.61
N PRO A 103 13.16 10.19 5.96
CA PRO A 103 12.05 10.44 6.87
C PRO A 103 12.55 11.09 8.16
N PRO A 104 11.80 12.01 8.79
CA PRO A 104 12.25 12.75 9.96
C PRO A 104 12.73 11.85 11.12
N TRP A 105 12.09 10.69 11.32
CA TRP A 105 12.48 9.72 12.35
C TRP A 105 13.78 8.95 12.04
N LYS A 106 14.31 9.04 10.81
CA LYS A 106 15.61 8.49 10.41
C LYS A 106 16.75 9.52 10.53
N ALA A 107 16.45 10.78 10.82
CA ALA A 107 17.46 11.82 11.02
C ALA A 107 18.14 11.73 12.40
N ASP A 108 17.41 11.24 13.41
CA ASP A 108 17.89 11.20 14.80
C ASP A 108 18.98 10.16 15.07
N CYS A 109 19.10 9.12 14.23
CA CYS A 109 20.13 8.09 14.41
C CYS A 109 21.57 8.62 14.19
N ARG A 110 21.75 9.78 13.56
CA ARG A 110 23.09 10.35 13.31
C ARG A 110 23.60 11.30 14.40
N LYS A 111 22.77 11.69 15.37
CA LYS A 111 23.20 12.56 16.47
C LYS A 111 23.62 11.82 17.74
N ALA A 112 23.37 10.51 17.83
CA ALA A 112 23.80 9.70 18.96
C ALA A 112 25.24 9.13 18.83
N GLN A 113 25.95 9.44 17.73
CA GLN A 113 27.27 8.86 17.44
C GLN A 113 28.44 9.85 17.54
N LEU A 114 28.17 11.11 17.85
CA LEU A 114 29.19 12.10 18.22
C LEU A 114 28.99 12.48 19.69
N GLY A 115 29.34 11.53 20.56
CA GLY A 115 29.74 11.88 21.91
C GLY A 115 30.99 12.73 21.80
N LEU A 116 30.86 14.02 22.09
CA LEU A 116 31.98 14.85 22.52
C LEU A 116 31.57 15.50 23.83
N ILE A 117 32.03 14.84 24.89
CA ILE A 117 32.27 15.38 26.21
C ILE A 117 33.30 16.50 26.04
N ASN A 118 32.90 17.73 26.39
CA ASN A 118 33.62 18.70 27.23
C ASN A 118 32.89 20.04 27.19
#